data_AF-S3L9F9-F1
#
_entry.id   AF-S3L9F9-F1
#
_cell.length_a   1.000
_cell.length_b   1.000
_cell.length_c   1.000
_cell.angle_alpha   90.00
_cell.angle_beta   90.00
_cell.angle_gamma   90.00
#
_symmetry.space_group_name_H-M   'P 1'
#
loop_
_entity.id
_entity.type
_entity.pdbx_description
1 polymer ?
#
loop_
_entity_poly.entity_id
_entity_poly.type
_entity_poly.pdbx_seq_one_letter_code
_entity_poly.pdbx_strand_id
1 'polypeptide(L)'
;MVCNEVIFTRSRSYKKNDNCFVEQKNDSVVRRIVGYYRFEGEAARMVMADLYEQYNTLANFFFPSMKIIAKKRIDAKVIKKYDTAKTPYCRLMESSDVSEAVKAELCRRKNNLDLQQLLETTQCLQNCE
;
A
#
# COMPACT_ATOMS: atom_id res chain seq x y z
N MET A 1 -29.03 -32.26 12.84
CA MET A 1 -27.71 -31.73 13.21
C MET A 1 -26.73 -32.16 12.14
N VAL A 2 -26.45 -31.30 11.16
CA VAL A 2 -25.54 -31.64 10.05
C VAL A 2 -24.12 -31.46 10.58
N CYS A 3 -23.43 -32.56 10.83
CA CYS A 3 -22.02 -32.56 11.19
C CYS A 3 -21.21 -32.32 9.92
N ASN A 4 -20.78 -31.08 9.70
CA ASN A 4 -19.73 -30.81 8.71
C ASN A 4 -18.41 -31.30 9.31
N GLU A 5 -17.81 -32.33 8.70
CA GLU A 5 -16.48 -32.86 9.04
C GLU A 5 -15.39 -31.82 8.72
N VAL A 6 -15.24 -30.80 9.56
CA VAL A 6 -14.13 -29.85 9.46
C VAL A 6 -12.94 -30.43 10.21
N ILE A 7 -11.98 -31.00 9.47
CA ILE A 7 -10.72 -31.50 10.04
C ILE A 7 -9.85 -30.28 10.42
N PHE A 8 -9.72 -30.02 11.72
CA PHE A 8 -8.82 -28.98 12.23
C PHE A 8 -7.36 -29.47 12.16
N THR A 9 -6.68 -29.22 11.05
CA THR A 9 -5.22 -29.39 10.97
C THR A 9 -4.54 -28.23 11.70
N ARG A 10 -3.67 -28.52 12.68
CA ARG A 10 -2.82 -27.48 13.30
C ARG A 10 -2.01 -26.75 12.23
N SER A 11 -1.88 -25.44 12.35
CA SER A 11 -1.00 -24.63 11.52
C SER A 11 0.43 -25.17 11.61
N ARG A 12 1.16 -25.17 10.48
CA ARG A 12 2.55 -25.69 10.45
C ARG A 12 3.40 -24.87 11.42
N SER A 13 4.10 -25.56 12.33
CA SER A 13 5.04 -24.90 13.24
C SER A 13 6.04 -24.05 12.44
N TYR A 14 6.27 -22.82 12.89
CA TYR A 14 7.14 -21.82 12.24
C TYR A 14 6.70 -21.28 10.86
N LYS A 15 5.51 -21.62 10.36
CA LYS A 15 4.97 -20.98 9.14
C LYS A 15 4.00 -19.86 9.53
N LYS A 16 4.51 -18.64 9.65
CA LYS A 16 3.68 -17.42 9.81
C LYS A 16 3.48 -16.77 8.45
N ASN A 17 2.22 -16.51 8.10
CA ASN A 17 1.87 -15.72 6.92
C ASN A 17 1.87 -14.20 7.23
N ASP A 18 2.15 -13.82 8.48
CA ASP A 18 2.18 -12.43 8.93
C ASP A 18 3.54 -11.78 8.58
N ASN A 19 3.68 -11.36 7.34
CA ASN A 19 4.86 -10.61 6.92
C ASN A 19 4.76 -9.16 7.43
N CYS A 20 5.71 -8.74 8.26
CA CYS A 20 5.68 -7.41 8.89
C CYS A 20 5.67 -6.25 7.88
N PHE A 21 6.24 -6.42 6.68
CA PHE A 21 6.22 -5.40 5.63
C PHE A 21 4.86 -5.32 4.94
N VAL A 22 4.20 -6.47 4.78
CA VAL A 22 2.84 -6.54 4.25
C VAL A 22 1.88 -5.90 5.24
N GLU A 23 1.97 -6.25 6.52
CA GLU A 23 1.10 -5.67 7.55
C GLU A 23 1.31 -4.16 7.74
N GLN A 24 2.55 -3.67 7.63
CA GLN A 24 2.81 -2.23 7.63
C GLN A 24 2.10 -1.52 6.46
N LYS A 25 2.06 -2.14 5.28
CA LYS A 25 1.38 -1.60 4.11
C LYS A 25 -0.14 -1.72 4.21
N ASN A 26 -0.63 -2.83 4.74
CA ASN A 26 -2.04 -3.03 5.01
C ASN A 26 -2.56 -1.95 5.97
N ASP A 27 -1.84 -1.65 7.05
CA ASP A 27 -2.22 -0.57 7.97
C ASP A 27 -2.22 0.79 7.27
N SER A 28 -1.11 1.15 6.62
CA SER A 28 -0.91 2.51 6.11
C SER A 28 -1.69 2.84 4.84
N VAL A 29 -1.94 1.86 3.97
CA VAL A 29 -2.56 2.07 2.64
C VAL A 29 -4.01 1.58 2.60
N VAL A 30 -4.30 0.43 3.22
CA VAL A 30 -5.61 -0.21 3.10
C VAL A 30 -6.53 0.22 4.24
N ARG A 31 -6.16 -0.08 5.49
CA ARG A 31 -7.02 0.10 6.66
C ARG A 31 -7.34 1.56 6.95
N ARG A 32 -6.41 2.48 6.70
CA ARG A 32 -6.63 3.93 6.87
C ARG A 32 -7.63 4.52 5.89
N ILE A 33 -7.80 3.90 4.72
CA ILE A 33 -8.66 4.41 3.65
C ILE A 33 -10.02 3.76 3.67
N VAL A 34 -10.06 2.45 3.90
CA VAL A 34 -11.29 1.65 3.82
C VAL A 34 -11.93 1.42 5.19
N GLY A 35 -11.15 1.51 6.27
CA GLY A 35 -11.61 1.19 7.62
C GLY A 35 -11.71 -0.32 7.87
N TYR A 36 -12.62 -0.68 8.77
CA TYR A 36 -12.77 -2.05 9.30
C TYR A 36 -14.15 -2.66 9.00
N TYR A 37 -14.93 -2.03 8.14
CA TYR A 37 -16.27 -2.49 7.79
C TYR A 37 -16.21 -3.78 6.95
N ARG A 38 -17.30 -4.55 7.02
CA ARG A 38 -17.49 -5.73 6.20
C ARG A 38 -18.29 -5.34 4.96
N PHE A 39 -17.64 -5.42 3.81
CA PHE A 39 -18.23 -5.13 2.51
C PHE A 39 -18.68 -6.42 1.85
N GLU A 40 -19.89 -6.43 1.29
CA GLU A 40 -20.47 -7.61 0.66
C GLU A 40 -21.11 -7.25 -0.68
N GLY A 41 -21.08 -8.22 -1.61
CA GLY A 41 -21.67 -8.07 -2.94
C GLY A 41 -20.74 -7.44 -3.98
N GLU A 42 -21.15 -7.57 -5.23
CA GLU A 42 -20.36 -7.15 -6.38
C GLU A 42 -20.26 -5.62 -6.49
N ALA A 43 -21.31 -4.89 -6.11
CA ALA A 43 -21.31 -3.43 -6.11
C ALA A 43 -20.20 -2.87 -5.20
N ALA A 44 -20.10 -3.38 -3.96
CA ALA A 44 -19.05 -2.96 -3.04
C ALA A 44 -17.65 -3.37 -3.54
N ARG A 45 -17.52 -4.52 -4.20
CA ARG A 45 -16.25 -4.94 -4.83
C ARG A 45 -15.80 -3.96 -5.91
N MET A 46 -16.72 -3.48 -6.75
CA MET A 46 -16.42 -2.52 -7.81
C MET A 46 -15.95 -1.17 -7.23
N VAL A 47 -16.69 -0.61 -6.28
CA VAL A 47 -16.31 0.65 -5.62
C VAL A 47 -14.93 0.53 -4.95
N MET A 48 -14.65 -0.61 -4.32
CA MET A 48 -13.33 -0.86 -3.73
C MET A 48 -12.21 -0.92 -4.76
N ALA A 49 -12.45 -1.56 -5.90
CA ALA A 49 -11.47 -1.63 -6.98
C ALA A 49 -11.08 -0.23 -7.46
N ASP A 50 -12.09 0.62 -7.71
CA ASP A 50 -11.89 2.00 -8.14
C ASP A 50 -11.17 2.83 -7.07
N LEU A 51 -11.60 2.72 -5.80
CA LEU A 51 -10.98 3.41 -4.68
C LEU A 51 -9.49 3.06 -4.55
N TYR A 52 -9.15 1.76 -4.64
CA TYR A 52 -7.76 1.34 -4.58
C TYR A 52 -6.96 1.81 -5.78
N GLU A 53 -7.53 1.86 -6.99
CA GLU A 53 -6.83 2.38 -8.16
C GLU A 53 -6.44 3.86 -7.99
N GLN A 54 -7.39 4.69 -7.55
CA GLN A 54 -7.15 6.11 -7.29
C GLN A 54 -6.15 6.30 -6.15
N TYR A 55 -6.35 5.60 -5.03
CA TYR A 55 -5.49 5.74 -3.87
C TYR A 55 -4.06 5.22 -4.12
N ASN A 56 -3.91 4.13 -4.87
CA ASN A 56 -2.59 3.63 -5.26
C ASN A 56 -1.84 4.64 -6.13
N THR A 57 -2.55 5.38 -6.97
CA THR A 57 -1.97 6.47 -7.77
C THR A 57 -1.45 7.58 -6.87
N LEU A 58 -2.24 8.03 -5.89
CA LEU A 58 -1.82 8.99 -4.87
C LEU A 58 -0.59 8.49 -4.09
N ALA A 59 -0.65 7.27 -3.57
CA ALA A 59 0.40 6.68 -2.75
C ALA A 59 1.73 6.52 -3.49
N ASN A 60 1.71 6.26 -4.79
CA ASN A 60 2.91 6.03 -5.59
C ASN A 60 3.51 7.33 -6.17
N PHE A 61 2.68 8.26 -6.61
CA PHE A 61 3.15 9.46 -7.31
C PHE A 61 3.26 10.70 -6.42
N PHE A 62 2.46 10.80 -5.35
CA PHE A 62 2.31 12.04 -4.58
C PHE A 62 2.68 11.90 -3.12
N PHE A 63 2.46 10.75 -2.47
CA PHE A 63 2.74 10.61 -1.04
C PHE A 63 4.20 10.23 -0.75
N PRO A 64 4.94 11.08 -0.01
CA PRO A 64 6.30 10.76 0.34
C PRO A 64 6.33 9.69 1.43
N SER A 65 7.27 8.75 1.30
CA SER A 65 7.55 7.74 2.31
C SER A 65 8.99 7.82 2.77
N MET A 66 9.20 7.59 4.07
CA MET A 66 10.54 7.43 4.66
C MET A 66 10.92 5.95 4.64
N LYS A 67 12.15 5.67 4.22
CA LYS A 67 12.72 4.31 4.23
C LYS A 67 13.85 4.25 5.24
N ILE A 68 14.03 3.09 5.85
CA ILE A 68 15.13 2.86 6.79
C ILE A 68 16.37 2.49 5.96
N ILE A 69 17.44 3.27 6.08
CA ILE A 69 18.70 3.06 5.35
C ILE A 69 19.75 2.34 6.19
N ALA A 70 19.68 2.46 7.50
CA ALA A 70 20.57 1.73 8.40
C ALA A 70 19.86 1.38 9.70
N LYS A 71 20.25 0.25 10.28
CA LYS A 71 19.86 -0.17 11.62
C LYS A 71 21.12 -0.53 12.37
N LYS A 72 21.32 0.06 13.54
CA LYS A 72 22.41 -0.28 14.46
C LYS A 72 21.80 -0.77 15.77
N ARG A 73 22.28 -1.91 16.27
CA ARG A 73 21.95 -2.39 17.61
C ARG A 73 23.04 -1.92 18.58
N ILE A 74 22.63 -1.30 19.68
CA ILE A 74 23.48 -0.93 20.80
C ILE A 74 22.82 -1.55 22.03
N ASP A 75 23.45 -2.61 22.55
CA ASP A 75 22.93 -3.45 23.63
C ASP A 75 21.49 -3.94 23.36
N ALA A 76 20.53 -3.52 24.20
CA ALA A 76 19.11 -3.84 24.07
C ALA A 76 18.36 -2.95 23.07
N LYS A 77 18.94 -1.85 22.56
CA LYS A 77 18.26 -0.85 21.73
C LYS A 77 18.62 -0.97 20.25
N VAL A 78 17.62 -0.87 19.38
CA VAL A 78 17.80 -0.76 17.92
C VAL A 78 17.57 0.69 17.50
N ILE A 79 18.61 1.34 16.98
CA ILE A 79 18.56 2.69 16.43
C ILE A 79 18.44 2.58 14.91
N LYS A 80 17.45 3.28 14.35
CA LYS A 80 17.17 3.30 12.91
C LYS A 80 17.55 4.67 12.35
N LYS A 81 18.30 4.69 11.25
CA LYS A 81 18.54 5.89 10.45
C LYS A 81 17.57 5.87 9.27
N TYR A 82 16.83 6.95 9.10
CA TYR A 82 15.86 7.11 8.02
C TYR A 82 16.44 7.94 6.89
N ASP A 83 16.02 7.62 5.68
CA ASP A 83 16.20 8.42 4.47
C ASP A 83 15.31 9.66 4.50
N THR A 84 15.64 10.63 3.64
CA THR A 84 14.75 11.74 3.32
C THR A 84 13.42 11.20 2.75
N ALA A 85 12.31 11.85 3.11
CA ALA A 85 11.01 11.47 2.60
C ALA A 85 10.93 11.75 1.10
N LYS A 86 10.66 10.71 0.30
CA LYS A 86 10.50 10.80 -1.16
C LYS A 86 9.31 9.97 -1.60
N THR A 87 8.65 10.34 -2.71
CA THR A 87 7.60 9.48 -3.28
C THR A 87 8.23 8.23 -3.90
N PRO A 88 7.49 7.11 -4.01
CA PRO A 88 7.95 5.95 -4.76
C PRO A 88 8.34 6.30 -6.21
N TYR A 89 7.58 7.18 -6.87
CA TYR A 89 7.91 7.73 -8.18
C TYR A 89 9.30 8.38 -8.20
N CYS A 90 9.60 9.33 -7.30
CA CYS A 90 10.91 9.98 -7.27
C CYS A 90 12.05 8.98 -7.08
N ARG A 91 11.87 7.95 -6.24
CA ARG A 91 12.88 6.90 -6.04
C ARG A 91 13.11 6.06 -7.30
N LEU A 92 12.06 5.77 -8.06
CA LEU A 92 12.18 5.07 -9.34
C LEU A 92 12.92 5.92 -10.38
N MET A 93 12.67 7.23 -10.42
CA MET A 93 13.38 8.14 -11.32
C MET A 93 14.88 8.23 -10.99
N GLU A 94 15.24 8.16 -9.71
CA GLU A 94 16.63 8.16 -9.22
C GLU A 94 17.34 6.81 -9.34
N SER A 95 16.61 5.71 -9.60
CA SER A 95 17.20 4.37 -9.67
C SER A 95 17.95 4.15 -10.98
N SER A 96 19.13 3.55 -10.88
CA SER A 96 19.92 3.08 -12.03
C SER A 96 19.37 1.80 -12.66
N ASP A 97 18.54 1.06 -11.93
CA ASP A 97 18.03 -0.26 -12.36
C ASP A 97 16.82 -0.15 -13.28
N VAL A 98 16.29 1.07 -13.46
CA VAL A 98 15.11 1.35 -14.29
C VAL A 98 15.57 1.94 -15.62
N SER A 99 15.12 1.35 -16.72
CA SER A 99 15.45 1.85 -18.06
C SER A 99 14.85 3.23 -18.32
N GLU A 100 15.53 4.03 -19.15
CA GLU A 100 15.09 5.38 -19.50
C GLU A 100 13.71 5.39 -20.19
N ALA A 101 13.37 4.33 -20.95
CA ALA A 101 12.05 4.17 -21.53
C ALA A 101 10.94 4.09 -20.47
N VAL A 102 11.18 3.35 -19.37
CA VAL A 102 10.22 3.25 -18.26
C VAL A 102 10.13 4.58 -17.51
N LYS A 103 11.25 5.27 -17.29
CA LYS A 103 11.25 6.62 -16.67
C LYS A 103 10.46 7.64 -17.50
N ALA A 104 10.62 7.61 -18.82
CA ALA A 104 9.86 8.46 -19.73
C ALA A 104 8.35 8.22 -19.62
N GLU A 105 7.93 6.95 -19.58
CA GLU A 105 6.52 6.60 -19.40
C GLU A 105 5.98 7.05 -18.04
N LEU A 106 6.74 6.84 -16.96
CA LEU A 106 6.35 7.29 -15.62
C LEU A 106 6.21 8.82 -15.56
N CYS A 107 7.09 9.55 -16.24
CA CYS A 107 7.01 11.01 -16.36
C CYS A 107 5.75 11.43 -17.10
N ARG A 108 5.45 10.79 -18.25
CA ARG A 108 4.22 11.03 -19.01
C ARG A 108 2.98 10.81 -18.15
N ARG A 109 2.92 9.70 -17.42
CA ARG A 109 1.84 9.41 -16.48
C ARG A 109 1.74 10.50 -15.42
N LYS A 110 2.84 10.86 -14.75
CA LYS A 110 2.84 11.87 -13.68
C LYS A 110 2.34 13.24 -14.16
N ASN A 111 2.64 13.62 -15.40
CA ASN A 111 2.21 14.88 -16.00
C ASN A 111 0.71 14.93 -16.32
N ASN A 112 0.10 13.76 -16.56
CA ASN A 112 -1.34 13.63 -16.79
C ASN A 112 -2.15 13.50 -15.49
N LEU A 113 -1.50 13.46 -14.33
CA LEU A 113 -2.17 13.31 -13.03
C LEU A 113 -2.31 14.65 -12.32
N ASP A 114 -3.55 14.96 -11.93
CA ASP A 114 -3.89 16.09 -11.07
C ASP A 114 -4.10 15.63 -9.62
N LEU A 115 -3.37 16.24 -8.67
CA LEU A 115 -3.44 15.86 -7.27
C LEU A 115 -4.82 16.15 -6.66
N GLN A 116 -5.41 17.30 -6.98
CA GLN A 116 -6.67 17.73 -6.39
C GLN A 116 -7.80 16.82 -6.86
N GLN A 117 -7.88 16.56 -8.17
CA GLN A 117 -8.91 15.68 -8.74
C GLN A 117 -8.83 14.26 -8.14
N LEU A 118 -7.62 13.72 -7.96
CA LEU A 118 -7.43 12.41 -7.35
C LEU A 118 -7.90 12.37 -5.89
N LEU A 119 -7.62 13.42 -5.11
CA LEU A 119 -8.05 13.52 -3.72
C LEU A 119 -9.58 13.62 -3.62
N GLU A 120 -10.19 14.48 -4.43
CA GLU A 120 -11.65 14.65 -4.48
C GLU A 120 -12.36 13.35 -4.89
N THR A 121 -11.85 12.68 -5.92
CA THR A 121 -12.38 11.39 -6.39
C THR A 121 -12.26 10.31 -5.30
N THR A 122 -11.10 10.23 -4.64
CA THR A 122 -10.89 9.28 -3.55
C THR A 122 -11.85 9.54 -2.40
N GLN A 123 -12.04 10.81 -2.02
CA GLN A 123 -12.95 11.18 -0.93
C GLN A 123 -14.41 10.89 -1.28
N CYS A 124 -14.81 11.11 -2.54
CA CYS A 124 -16.13 10.74 -3.02
C CYS A 124 -16.37 9.23 -2.88
N LEU A 125 -15.44 8.40 -3.36
CA LEU A 125 -15.52 6.94 -3.27
C LEU A 125 -15.52 6.41 -1.83
N GLN A 126 -14.86 7.10 -0.91
CA GLN A 126 -14.91 6.76 0.52
C GLN A 126 -16.26 7.03 1.18
N ASN A 127 -16.99 8.02 0.66
CA ASN A 127 -18.28 8.45 1.20
C ASN A 127 -19.48 7.86 0.43
N CYS A 128 -19.24 7.10 -0.63
CA CYS A 128 -20.28 6.37 -1.33
C CYS A 128 -20.83 5.25 -0.43
N GLU A 129 -22.05 5.44 0.06
CA GLU A 129 -22.86 4.41 0.73
C GLU A 129 -23.44 3.40 -0.28
#